data_AF-A5HHF5-F1
#
_entry.id   AF-A5HHF5-F1
#
_cell.length_a   1.000
_cell.length_b   1.000
_cell.length_c   1.000
_cell.angle_alpha   90.00
_cell.angle_beta   90.00
_cell.angle_gamma   90.00
#
_symmetry.space_group_name_H-M   'P 1'
#
loop_
_entity.id
_entity.type
_entity.pdbx_description
1 polymer ?
#
loop_
_entity_poly.entity_id
_entity_poly.type
_entity_poly.pdbx_seq_one_letter_code
_entity_poly.pdbx_strand_id
1 'polypeptide(L)' 'RHPSQCSCSGTDVKCDWRQLASVPARIPTTTQRLWLNNNQITKLDPGVFDSLRAL' A
#
# COMPACT_ATOMS: atom_id res chain seq x y z
N ARG A 1 -2.57 -2.11 -20.18
CA ARG A 1 -1.89 -3.14 -19.36
C ARG A 1 -1.05 -2.40 -18.32
N HIS A 2 -1.68 -1.87 -17.28
CA HIS A 2 -0.95 -1.27 -16.16
C HIS A 2 -0.63 -2.40 -15.19
N PRO A 3 0.65 -2.71 -14.90
CA PRO A 3 0.93 -3.51 -13.73
C PRO A 3 0.63 -2.59 -12.55
N SER A 4 -0.60 -2.66 -12.04
CA SER A 4 -0.89 -2.11 -10.73
C SER A 4 0.18 -2.66 -9.80
N GLN A 5 0.97 -1.75 -9.22
CA GLN A 5 2.11 -2.10 -8.39
C GLN A 5 1.68 -2.93 -7.17
N CYS A 6 0.37 -3.04 -6.90
CA CYS A 6 -0.19 -3.90 -5.88
C CYS A 6 -1.31 -4.78 -6.45
N SER A 7 -1.55 -5.91 -5.80
CA SER A 7 -2.70 -6.78 -6.06
C SER A 7 -3.76 -6.53 -4.98
N CYS A 8 -5.01 -6.33 -5.38
CA CYS A 8 -6.12 -6.09 -4.46
C CYS A 8 -7.07 -7.29 -4.45
N SER A 9 -7.50 -7.73 -3.26
CA SER A 9 -8.45 -8.82 -3.08
C SER A 9 -9.39 -8.50 -1.92
N GLY A 10 -10.64 -8.14 -2.21
CA GLY A 10 -11.57 -7.67 -1.18
C GLY A 10 -11.04 -6.38 -0.52
N THR A 11 -10.88 -6.41 0.81
CA THR A 11 -10.31 -5.32 1.62
C THR A 11 -8.80 -5.46 1.83
N ASP A 12 -8.16 -6.41 1.15
CA ASP A 12 -6.74 -6.69 1.29
C ASP A 12 -5.93 -6.11 0.11
N VAL A 13 -4.81 -5.45 0.40
CA VAL A 13 -3.92 -4.82 -0.59
C VAL A 13 -2.49 -5.34 -0.43
N LYS A 14 -2.03 -6.12 -1.43
CA LYS A 14 -0.70 -6.76 -1.50
C LYS A 14 0.26 -5.94 -2.34
N CYS A 15 1.14 -5.19 -1.69
CA CYS A 15 2.22 -4.41 -2.30
C CYS A 15 3.60 -4.98 -1.96
N ASP A 16 3.69 -6.23 -1.51
CA ASP A 16 4.93 -6.88 -1.11
C ASP A 16 5.82 -7.25 -2.31
N TRP A 17 7.14 -7.13 -2.14
CA TRP A 17 8.15 -7.44 -3.16
C TRP A 17 8.05 -6.59 -4.45
N ARG A 18 7.65 -5.33 -4.32
CA ARG A 18 7.37 -4.43 -5.46
C ARG A 18 8.45 -3.37 -5.67
N GLN A 19 9.54 -3.41 -4.89
CA GLN A 19 10.62 -2.44 -4.94
C GLN A 19 10.15 -0.99 -4.72
N LEU A 20 9.08 -0.81 -3.92
CA LEU A 20 8.51 0.51 -3.65
C LEU A 20 9.49 1.35 -2.84
N ALA A 21 9.73 2.59 -3.26
CA ALA A 21 10.49 3.58 -2.49
C ALA A 21 9.60 4.35 -1.49
N SER A 22 8.28 4.35 -1.71
CA SER A 22 7.29 5.02 -0.86
C SER A 22 5.96 4.27 -0.86
N VAL A 23 5.08 4.61 0.09
CA VAL A 23 3.73 4.03 0.16
C VAL A 23 2.89 4.52 -1.03
N PRO A 24 2.17 3.64 -1.75
CA PRO A 24 1.33 4.05 -2.87
C PRO A 24 0.19 4.98 -2.44
N ALA A 25 0.02 6.12 -3.11
CA ALA A 25 -1.00 7.11 -2.77
C ALA A 25 -2.45 6.68 -3.09
N ARG A 26 -2.65 5.60 -3.87
CA ARG A 26 -3.97 5.10 -4.30
C ARG A 26 -4.30 3.75 -3.65
N ILE A 27 -4.26 3.69 -2.32
CA ILE A 27 -4.76 2.54 -1.56
C ILE A 27 -6.25 2.80 -1.26
N PRO A 28 -7.16 1.86 -1.54
CA PRO A 28 -8.58 1.99 -1.20
C PRO A 28 -8.78 2.30 0.28
N THR A 29 -9.66 3.25 0.61
CA THR A 29 -9.95 3.63 2.01
C THR A 29 -10.65 2.52 2.80
N THR A 30 -11.21 1.53 2.11
CA THR A 30 -11.78 0.31 2.67
C THR A 30 -10.74 -0.78 2.99
N THR A 31 -9.45 -0.50 2.78
CA THR A 31 -8.36 -1.45 3.05
C THR A 31 -8.28 -1.73 4.54
N GLN A 32 -8.35 -3.01 4.91
CA GLN A 32 -8.18 -3.51 6.28
C GLN A 32 -6.84 -4.19 6.49
N ARG A 33 -6.19 -4.65 5.41
CA ARG A 33 -4.84 -5.23 5.47
C ARG A 33 -4.00 -4.72 4.31
N LEU A 34 -2.85 -4.16 4.65
CA LEU A 34 -1.89 -3.59 3.71
C LEU A 34 -0.54 -4.28 3.90
N TRP A 35 -0.06 -4.98 2.86
CA TRP A 35 1.27 -5.61 2.88
C TRP A 35 2.27 -4.77 2.09
N LEU A 36 3.28 -4.25 2.78
CA LEU A 36 4.36 -3.42 2.21
C LEU A 36 5.76 -4.03 2.44
N ASN A 37 5.84 -5.29 2.89
CA ASN A 37 7.10 -5.95 3.18
C ASN A 37 7.97 -6.17 1.94
N ASN A 38 9.29 -6.27 2.14
CA ASN A 38 10.28 -6.48 1.07
C ASN A 38 10.23 -5.39 -0.01
N ASN A 39 10.10 -4.15 0.44
CA ASN A 39 10.22 -2.94 -0.38
C ASN A 39 11.45 -2.11 0.06
N GLN A 40 11.67 -1.00 -0.62
CA GLN A 40 12.77 -0.05 -0.37
C GLN A 40 12.29 1.19 0.40
N ILE A 41 11.17 1.06 1.11
CA ILE A 41 10.58 2.14 1.90
C ILE A 41 11.44 2.31 3.16
N THR A 42 12.20 3.39 3.21
CA THR A 42 13.10 3.73 4.33
C THR A 42 12.51 4.76 5.26
N LYS A 43 11.45 5.46 4.82
CA LYS A 43 10.76 6.50 5.57
C LYS A 43 9.27 6.42 5.29
N LEU A 44 8.49 6.78 6.30
CA LEU A 44 7.05 6.93 6.21
C LEU A 44 6.74 8.40 6.45
N ASP A 45 6.14 9.05 5.45
CA ASP A 45 5.73 10.43 5.61
C ASP A 45 4.60 10.54 6.64
N PRO A 46 4.59 11.59 7.47
CA PRO A 46 3.49 11.83 8.39
C PRO A 46 2.16 11.84 7.65
N GLY A 47 1.18 11.11 8.19
CA GLY A 47 -0.16 11.06 7.64
C GLY A 47 -0.35 10.22 6.38
N VAL A 48 0.68 9.47 5.93
CA VAL A 48 0.58 8.62 4.73
C VAL A 48 -0.53 7.54 4.81
N PHE A 49 -0.99 7.23 6.02
CA PHE A 49 -2.09 6.30 6.27
C PHE A 49 -3.38 6.97 6.75
N ASP A 50 -3.46 8.31 6.86
CA ASP A 50 -4.63 9.01 7.43
C ASP A 50 -5.92 8.77 6.63
N SER A 51 -5.77 8.50 5.33
CA SER A 51 -6.88 8.16 4.45
C SER A 51 -7.39 6.73 4.64
N LEU A 52 -6.60 5.84 5.26
CA LEU A 52 -6.91 4.43 5.47
C LEU A 52 -7.63 4.22 6.80
N ARG A 53 -8.81 4.81 6.93
CA ARG A 53 -9.61 4.79 8.17
C ARG A 53 -10.02 3.39 8.65
N ALA A 54 -9.95 2.39 7.78
CA ALA A 54 -10.32 1.01 8.08
C ALA A 54 -9.11 0.10 8.40
N LEU A 55 -7.89 0.66 8.36
CA LEU A 55 -6.63 -0.01 8.71
C LEU A 55 -6.37 0.12 10.22
#